data_AF-A0A962ZIF7-F1
#
_entry.id   AF-A0A962ZIF7-F1
#
_cell.length_a   1.000
_cell.length_b   1.000
_cell.length_c   1.000
_cell.angle_alpha   90.00
_cell.angle_beta   90.00
_cell.angle_gamma   90.00
#
_symmetry.space_group_name_H-M   'P 1'
#
loop_
_entity.id
_entity.type
_entity.pdbx_description
1 polymer ?
#
loop_
_entity_poly.entity_id
_entity_poly.type
_entity_poly.pdbx_seq_one_letter_code
_entity_poly.pdbx_strand_id
1 'polypeptide(L)' 'AVAEHRYDIQAAIYAVALHRYLQATVPSYSPAQHFGGVAYLFLRGLDGKTAGQGVWLRQPDATTLQHWDQLLGGDQ' A
#
# COMPACT_ATOMS: atom_id res chain seq x y z
N ALA A 1 11.16 -5.73 -12.71
CA ALA A 1 9.93 -4.92 -12.85
C ALA A 1 9.67 -3.99 -11.66
N VAL A 2 9.29 -4.48 -10.47
CA VAL A 2 8.90 -3.61 -9.32
C VAL A 2 10.06 -2.74 -8.82
N ALA A 3 11.20 -3.33 -8.50
CA ALA A 3 12.39 -2.60 -8.03
C ALA A 3 13.05 -1.76 -9.14
N GLU A 4 13.07 -2.26 -10.38
CA GLU A 4 13.65 -1.58 -11.54
C GLU A 4 12.92 -0.28 -11.91
N HIS A 5 11.60 -0.24 -11.71
CA HIS A 5 10.77 0.96 -11.95
C HIS A 5 10.38 1.71 -10.68
N ARG A 6 10.94 1.33 -9.53
CA ARG A 6 10.66 1.95 -8.23
C ARG A 6 9.16 1.98 -7.86
N TYR A 7 8.41 0.97 -8.33
CA TYR A 7 6.99 0.81 -8.00
C TYR A 7 6.77 0.52 -6.50
N ASP A 8 7.80 0.04 -5.81
CA ASP A 8 7.83 -0.11 -4.36
C ASP A 8 7.69 1.23 -3.62
N ILE A 9 8.40 2.27 -4.07
CA ILE A 9 8.31 3.62 -3.49
C ILE A 9 6.98 4.26 -3.84
N GLN A 10 6.52 4.13 -5.09
CA GLN A 10 5.21 4.62 -5.49
C GLN A 10 4.10 3.98 -4.65
N ALA A 11 4.17 2.66 -4.44
CA ALA A 11 3.25 1.93 -3.57
C ALA A 11 3.28 2.46 -2.13
N ALA A 12 4.47 2.73 -1.57
CA ALA A 12 4.61 3.26 -0.21
C ALA A 12 4.00 4.67 -0.07
N ILE A 13 4.22 5.56 -1.04
CA ILE A 13 3.63 6.91 -1.04
C ILE A 13 2.11 6.84 -1.09
N TYR A 14 1.54 6.02 -1.99
CA TYR A 14 0.09 5.84 -2.06
C TYR A 14 -0.47 5.17 -0.81
N ALA A 15 0.26 4.25 -0.20
CA ALA A 15 -0.14 3.61 1.05
C ALA A 15 -0.30 4.64 2.17
N VAL A 16 0.67 5.55 2.34
CA VAL A 16 0.61 6.63 3.33
C VAL A 16 -0.52 7.62 3.02
N ALA A 17 -0.66 8.02 1.75
CA ALA A 17 -1.74 8.93 1.35
C ALA A 17 -3.12 8.36 1.68
N LEU A 18 -3.34 7.07 1.37
CA LEU A 18 -4.57 6.37 1.73
C LEU A 18 -4.73 6.23 3.25
N HIS A 19 -3.65 5.89 3.96
CA HIS A 19 -3.67 5.79 5.42
C HIS A 19 -4.13 7.09 6.08
N ARG A 20 -3.55 8.23 5.70
CA ARG A 20 -3.98 9.57 6.19
C ARG A 20 -5.42 9.88 5.84
N TYR A 21 -5.83 9.57 4.61
CA TYR A 21 -7.20 9.80 4.16
C TYR A 21 -8.21 9.00 4.98
N LEU A 22 -7.93 7.72 5.24
CA LEU A 22 -8.79 6.86 6.06
C LEU A 22 -8.81 7.32 7.52
N GLN A 23 -7.67 7.76 8.06
CA GLN A 23 -7.62 8.32 9.42
C GLN A 23 -8.49 9.57 9.57
N ALA A 24 -8.58 10.41 8.54
CA ALA A 24 -9.40 11.62 8.54
C ALA A 24 -10.90 11.35 8.31
N THR A 25 -11.26 10.23 7.68
CA THR A 25 -12.63 9.97 7.20
C THR A 25 -13.35 8.83 7.94
N VAL A 26 -12.62 7.88 8.51
CA VAL A 26 -13.17 6.71 9.19
C VAL A 26 -13.06 6.90 10.71
N PRO A 27 -14.20 6.98 11.44
CA PRO A 27 -14.18 7.00 12.90
C PRO A 27 -13.52 5.74 13.46
N SER A 28 -12.67 5.89 14.49
CA SER A 28 -11.96 4.78 15.12
C SER A 28 -11.12 3.94 14.13
N TYR A 29 -10.49 4.59 13.16
CA TYR A 29 -9.66 3.94 12.17
C TYR A 29 -8.51 3.14 12.80
N SER A 30 -8.53 1.81 12.59
CA SER A 30 -7.40 0.91 12.84
C SER A 30 -6.82 0.43 11.50
N PRO A 31 -5.54 0.70 11.20
CA PRO A 31 -4.89 0.22 9.97
C PRO A 31 -4.94 -1.31 9.85
N ALA A 32 -4.82 -2.03 10.96
CA ALA A 32 -4.86 -3.48 10.99
C ALA A 32 -6.21 -4.06 10.53
N GLN A 33 -7.30 -3.30 10.65
CA GLN A 33 -8.65 -3.75 10.28
C GLN A 33 -9.13 -3.13 8.96
N HIS A 34 -8.77 -1.88 8.68
CA HIS A 34 -9.39 -1.11 7.61
C HIS A 34 -8.50 -0.87 6.38
N PHE A 35 -7.19 -1.07 6.47
CA PHE A 35 -6.27 -0.70 5.38
C PHE A 35 -6.22 -1.72 4.24
N GLY A 36 -6.29 -3.02 4.53
CA GLY A 36 -6.38 -4.11 3.53
C GLY A 36 -5.11 -4.41 2.71
N GLY A 37 -4.24 -3.41 2.48
CA GLY A 37 -2.96 -3.56 1.78
C GLY A 37 -2.89 -2.81 0.45
N VAL A 38 -1.86 -3.11 -0.34
CA VAL A 38 -1.57 -2.51 -1.65
C VAL A 38 -1.35 -3.61 -2.68
N ALA A 39 -1.95 -3.47 -3.85
CA ALA A 39 -1.76 -4.40 -4.97
C ALA A 39 -1.39 -3.64 -6.24
N TYR A 40 -0.40 -4.16 -6.97
CA TYR A 40 -0.06 -3.77 -8.33
C TYR A 40 -0.44 -4.88 -9.29
N LEU A 41 -1.21 -4.53 -10.32
CA LEU A 41 -1.66 -5.45 -11.36
C LEU A 41 -0.87 -5.18 -12.65
N PHE A 42 0.01 -6.11 -13.02
CA PHE A 42 0.72 -6.13 -14.28
C PHE A 42 -0.17 -6.77 -15.34
N LEU A 43 -0.94 -5.93 -16.04
CA LEU A 43 -1.97 -6.36 -16.99
C LEU A 43 -1.47 -7.35 -18.06
N ARG A 44 -0.21 -7.22 -18.52
CA ARG A 44 0.40 -8.14 -19.49
C ARG A 44 0.73 -9.52 -18.92
N GLY A 45 0.82 -9.63 -17.59
CA GLY A 45 1.08 -10.87 -16.88
C GLY A 45 -0.17 -11.51 -16.27
N LEU A 46 -1.35 -10.90 -16.44
CA LEU A 46 -2.62 -11.49 -16.03
C LEU A 46 -3.10 -12.44 -17.13
N ASP A 47 -3.04 -13.75 -16.91
CA ASP A 47 -3.54 -14.77 -17.84
C ASP A 47 -4.94 -15.31 -17.47
N GLY A 48 -5.44 -14.95 -16.28
CA GLY A 48 -6.72 -15.41 -15.72
C GLY A 48 -6.75 -16.90 -15.35
N LYS A 49 -5.65 -17.62 -15.53
CA LYS A 49 -5.53 -19.07 -15.32
C LYS A 49 -4.64 -19.39 -14.12
N THR A 50 -3.64 -18.55 -13.87
CA THR A 50 -2.66 -18.73 -12.82
C THR A 50 -2.94 -17.71 -11.71
N ALA A 51 -3.43 -18.18 -10.57
CA ALA A 51 -3.69 -17.33 -9.42
C ALA A 51 -2.40 -16.60 -8.98
N GLY A 52 -2.46 -15.28 -8.87
CA GLY A 52 -1.34 -14.43 -8.46
C GLY A 52 -0.34 -14.09 -9.57
N GLN A 53 -0.45 -14.66 -10.77
CA GLN A 53 0.41 -14.24 -11.88
C GLN A 53 0.07 -12.81 -12.30
N GLY A 54 1.09 -11.97 -12.48
CA GLY A 54 0.90 -10.55 -12.78
C GLY A 54 0.37 -9.72 -11.60
N VAL A 55 0.28 -10.28 -10.39
CA VAL A 55 -0.14 -9.55 -9.19
C VAL A 55 1.03 -9.42 -8.24
N TRP A 56 1.33 -8.19 -7.84
CA TRP A 56 2.24 -7.91 -6.73
C TRP A 56 1.45 -7.35 -5.56
N LEU A 57 1.37 -8.10 -4.46
CA LEU A 57 0.60 -7.73 -3.29
C LEU A 57 1.54 -7.46 -2.12
N ARG A 58 1.24 -6.40 -1.37
CA ARG A 58 1.93 -6.04 -0.12
C ARG A 58 0.90 -5.65 0.92
N GLN A 59 1.09 -6.15 2.13
CA GLN A 59 0.33 -5.71 3.28
C GLN A 59 1.32 -5.09 4.27
N PRO A 60 1.54 -3.76 4.21
CA PRO A 60 2.34 -3.09 5.23
C PRO A 60 1.60 -3.19 6.57
N ASP A 61 2.34 -3.54 7.62
CA ASP A 61 1.80 -3.47 8.98
C ASP A 61 1.64 -2.00 9.42
N ALA A 62 0.92 -1.79 10.53
CA ALA A 62 0.65 -0.46 11.07
C ALA A 62 1.95 0.30 11.37
N THR A 63 2.97 -0.39 11.89
CA THR A 63 4.28 0.18 12.22
C THR A 63 5.00 0.69 10.97
N THR A 64 4.97 -0.07 9.87
CA THR A 64 5.56 0.30 8.59
C THR A 64 4.84 1.53 8.02
N LEU A 65 3.51 1.55 8.07
CA LEU A 65 2.73 2.70 7.64
C LEU A 65 3.07 3.95 8.46
N GLN A 66 3.15 3.84 9.78
CA GLN A 66 3.53 4.96 10.66
C GLN A 66 4.95 5.44 10.41
N HIS A 67 5.92 4.54 10.21
CA HIS A 67 7.29 4.95 9.88
C HIS A 67 7.36 5.71 8.55
N TRP A 68 6.69 5.21 7.51
CA TRP A 68 6.62 5.92 6.24
C TRP A 68 5.88 7.25 6.35
N ASP A 69 4.82 7.30 7.16
CA ASP A 69 4.08 8.51 7.44
C ASP A 69 4.95 9.60 8.09
N GLN A 70 5.74 9.24 9.10
CA GLN A 70 6.70 10.13 9.74
C GLN A 70 7.79 10.60 8.77
N LEU A 71 8.35 9.69 7.96
CA LEU A 71 9.35 10.04 6.93
C LEU A 71 8.80 11.01 5.88
N LEU A 72 7.50 10.97 5.61
CA LEU A 72 6.79 11.84 4.68
C LEU A 72 6.15 13.06 5.37
N GLY A 73 6.65 13.43 6.55
CA GLY A 73 6.28 14.67 7.25
C GLY A 73 4.91 14.63 7.92
N GLY A 74 4.48 13.47 8.43
CA GLY A 74 3.32 13.37 9.31
C GLY A 74 3.65 13.99 10.67
N ASP A 75 2.75 14.82 11.18
CA ASP A 75 2.85 15.35 12.54
C ASP A 75 2.60 14.23 13.56
N GLN A 76 3.29 14.28 14.71
CA GLN A 76 3.15 13.29 15.80
C GLN A 76 1.78 13.33 16.46
#